data_AF-A0A9N8KBL7-F1
#
_entry.id   AF-A0A9N8KBL7-F1
#
_cell.length_a   1.000
_cell.length_b   1.000
_cell.length_c   1.000
_cell.angle_alpha   90.00
_cell.angle_beta   90.00
_cell.angle_gamma   90.00
#
_symmetry.space_group_name_H-M   'P 1'
#
loop_
_entity.id
_entity.type
_entity.pdbx_description
1 polymer ?
#
loop_
_entity_poly.entity_id
_entity_poly.type
_entity_poly.pdbx_seq_one_letter_code
_entity_poly.pdbx_strand_id
1 'polypeptide(L)'
;MNPRYDLVSPRAEQLVSKGKLTQEQLDQLRRIQAAHSNSMEHYTVFTAAVLCSMVAKLDSGMLNRYATIYTLVRAAYFLVYRQNTTRQAAGIRSVLWWAGNIVCIRLFWFAGKALNAHVL
;
A
#
# COMPACT_ATOMS: atom_id res chain seq x y z
N MET A 1 2.87 -20.24 16.64
CA MET A 1 2.80 -18.82 17.05
C MET A 1 2.75 -17.99 15.77
N ASN A 2 1.67 -17.25 15.54
CA ASN A 2 1.54 -16.43 14.33
C ASN A 2 1.39 -14.96 14.77
N PRO A 3 2.43 -14.13 14.55
CA PRO A 3 2.45 -12.74 15.01
C PRO A 3 1.22 -11.92 14.57
N ARG A 4 0.60 -12.25 13.42
CA ARG A 4 -0.57 -11.53 12.91
C ARG A 4 -1.83 -11.78 13.73
N TYR A 5 -2.07 -13.03 14.13
CA TYR A 5 -3.23 -13.39 14.95
C TYR A 5 -3.02 -13.03 16.42
N ASP A 6 -1.77 -13.00 16.88
CA ASP A 6 -1.45 -12.66 18.26
C ASP A 6 -1.88 -11.22 18.62
N LEU A 7 -1.83 -10.27 17.67
CA LEU A 7 -2.20 -8.85 17.87
C LEU A 7 -3.72 -8.57 17.99
N VAL A 8 -4.54 -9.45 17.41
CA VAL A 8 -6.02 -9.39 17.46
C VAL A 8 -6.61 -10.34 18.50
N SER A 9 -5.77 -11.22 19.07
CA SER A 9 -6.19 -12.13 20.14
C SER A 9 -6.18 -11.45 21.52
N PRO A 10 -6.92 -12.02 22.51
CA PRO A 10 -6.86 -11.57 23.90
C PRO A 10 -5.45 -11.60 24.51
N ARG A 11 -4.51 -12.33 23.90
CA ARG A 11 -3.11 -12.42 24.35
C ARG A 11 -2.41 -11.07 24.32
N ALA A 12 -2.67 -10.24 23.33
CA ALA A 12 -2.06 -8.91 23.24
C ALA A 12 -2.45 -8.02 24.42
N GLU A 13 -3.73 -8.08 24.82
CA GLU A 13 -4.26 -7.33 25.96
C GLU A 13 -3.72 -7.88 27.29
N GLN A 14 -3.55 -9.20 27.39
CA GLN A 14 -2.88 -9.82 28.54
C GLN A 14 -1.41 -9.40 28.68
N LEU A 15 -0.72 -9.10 27.59
CA LEU A 15 0.66 -8.60 27.65
C LEU A 15 0.71 -7.16 28.16
N VAL A 16 -0.29 -6.35 27.82
CA VAL A 16 -0.47 -5.00 28.38
C VAL A 16 -0.81 -5.08 29.86
N SER A 17 -1.74 -5.95 30.27
CA SER A 17 -2.13 -6.10 31.68
C SER A 17 -0.98 -6.62 32.56
N LYS A 18 -0.07 -7.41 31.98
CA LYS A 18 1.16 -7.89 32.64
C LYS A 18 2.31 -6.87 32.63
N GLY A 19 2.09 -5.66 32.11
CA GLY A 19 3.10 -4.60 32.03
C GLY A 19 4.25 -4.90 31.06
N LYS A 20 4.11 -5.90 30.17
CA LYS A 20 5.14 -6.27 29.20
C LYS A 20 5.12 -5.40 27.94
N LEU A 21 4.03 -4.68 27.73
CA LEU A 21 3.79 -3.81 26.57
C LEU A 21 2.94 -2.62 27.04
N THR A 22 3.19 -1.43 26.52
CA THR A 22 2.28 -0.30 26.73
C THR A 22 1.09 -0.37 25.78
N GLN A 23 -0.03 0.26 26.14
CA GLN A 23 -1.17 0.37 25.23
C GLN A 23 -0.81 1.07 23.92
N GLU A 24 0.02 2.12 24.00
CA GLU A 24 0.50 2.86 22.82
C GLU A 24 1.32 1.98 21.87
N GLN A 25 2.22 1.16 22.42
CA GLN A 25 3.00 0.19 21.63
C GLN A 25 2.07 -0.82 20.94
N LEU A 26 1.05 -1.32 21.63
CA LEU A 26 0.06 -2.23 21.06
C LEU A 26 -0.69 -1.59 19.89
N ASP A 27 -1.17 -0.35 20.08
CA ASP A 27 -1.92 0.35 19.05
C ASP A 27 -1.04 0.68 17.83
N GLN A 28 0.24 1.00 18.05
CA GLN A 28 1.19 1.18 16.96
C GLN A 28 1.41 -0.11 16.18
N LEU A 29 1.57 -1.26 16.86
CA LEU A 29 1.69 -2.57 16.19
C LEU A 29 0.45 -2.89 15.35
N ARG A 30 -0.76 -2.63 15.89
CA ARG A 30 -2.02 -2.78 15.15
C ARG A 30 -2.07 -1.89 13.91
N ARG A 31 -1.67 -0.61 14.00
CA ARG A 31 -1.59 0.30 12.85
C ARG A 31 -0.62 -0.18 11.77
N ILE A 32 0.56 -0.66 12.16
CA ILE A 32 1.56 -1.20 11.23
C ILE A 32 1.04 -2.46 10.52
N GLN A 33 0.41 -3.38 11.25
CA GLN A 33 -0.19 -4.58 10.70
C GLN A 33 -1.31 -4.25 9.68
N ALA A 34 -2.15 -3.26 9.98
CA ALA A 34 -3.17 -2.77 9.06
C ALA A 34 -2.55 -2.13 7.80
N ALA A 35 -1.53 -1.28 7.97
CA ALA A 35 -0.82 -0.63 6.86
C ALA A 35 -0.13 -1.65 5.93
N HIS A 36 0.46 -2.69 6.51
CA HIS A 36 1.06 -3.79 5.77
C HIS A 36 0.01 -4.57 4.97
N SER A 37 -1.10 -4.95 5.61
CA SER A 37 -2.19 -5.69 4.95
C SER A 37 -2.76 -4.91 3.76
N ASN A 38 -3.02 -3.61 3.93
CA ASN A 38 -3.44 -2.72 2.84
C ASN A 38 -2.40 -2.66 1.70
N SER A 39 -1.12 -2.67 2.03
CA SER A 39 -0.06 -2.62 1.04
C SER A 39 0.05 -3.92 0.25
N MET A 40 -0.21 -5.08 0.86
CA MET A 40 -0.23 -6.37 0.17
C MET A 40 -1.36 -6.44 -0.87
N GLU A 41 -2.56 -6.01 -0.50
CA GLU A 41 -3.71 -5.97 -1.41
C GLU A 41 -3.42 -5.05 -2.61
N HIS A 42 -2.92 -3.85 -2.33
CA HIS A 42 -2.65 -2.87 -3.38
C HIS A 42 -1.44 -3.26 -4.26
N TYR A 43 -0.42 -3.91 -3.69
CA TYR A 43 0.75 -4.36 -4.44
C TYR A 43 0.37 -5.35 -5.54
N THR A 44 -0.62 -6.21 -5.29
CA THR A 44 -1.13 -7.15 -6.30
C THR A 44 -1.65 -6.42 -7.55
N VAL A 45 -2.42 -5.34 -7.35
CA VAL A 45 -2.94 -4.51 -8.44
C VAL A 45 -1.81 -3.80 -9.20
N PHE A 46 -0.81 -3.29 -8.48
CA PHE A 46 0.35 -2.65 -9.08
C PHE A 46 1.18 -3.62 -9.93
N THR A 47 1.47 -4.81 -9.42
CA THR A 47 2.19 -5.86 -10.18
C THR A 47 1.44 -6.23 -11.45
N ALA A 48 0.11 -6.40 -11.38
CA ALA A 48 -0.71 -6.63 -12.56
C ALA A 48 -0.60 -5.50 -13.59
N ALA A 49 -0.66 -4.23 -13.14
CA ALA A 49 -0.54 -3.07 -14.02
C ALA A 49 0.84 -3.00 -14.71
N VAL A 50 1.92 -3.32 -13.98
CA VAL A 50 3.29 -3.38 -14.52
C VAL A 50 3.41 -4.51 -15.54
N LEU A 51 2.90 -5.71 -15.24
CA LEU A 51 2.93 -6.85 -16.16
C LEU A 51 2.16 -6.54 -17.45
N CYS A 52 0.94 -5.97 -17.35
CA CYS A 52 0.19 -5.54 -18.53
C CYS A 52 0.96 -4.51 -19.36
N SER A 53 1.65 -3.58 -18.71
CA SER A 53 2.49 -2.57 -19.40
C SER A 53 3.68 -3.20 -20.12
N MET A 54 4.31 -4.22 -19.53
CA MET A 54 5.41 -4.98 -20.15
C MET A 54 4.91 -5.79 -21.36
N VAL A 55 3.77 -6.47 -21.24
CA VAL A 55 3.15 -7.21 -22.35
C VAL A 55 2.76 -6.27 -23.49
N ALA A 56 2.26 -5.08 -23.17
CA ALA A 56 1.94 -4.03 -24.13
C ALA A 56 3.16 -3.29 -24.69
N LYS A 57 4.38 -3.67 -24.29
CA LYS A 57 5.66 -3.08 -24.72
C LYS A 57 5.72 -1.56 -24.57
N LEU A 58 5.18 -1.03 -23.47
CA LEU A 58 5.32 0.39 -23.16
C LEU A 58 6.79 0.78 -23.00
N ASP A 59 7.10 2.06 -23.26
CA ASP A 59 8.43 2.61 -23.05
C ASP A 59 8.94 2.35 -21.62
N SER A 60 10.18 1.87 -21.52
CA SER A 60 10.77 1.49 -20.23
C SER A 60 11.03 2.70 -19.34
N GLY A 61 11.35 3.87 -19.91
CA GLY A 61 11.51 5.11 -19.16
C GLY A 61 10.21 5.54 -18.50
N MET A 62 9.11 5.48 -19.25
CA MET A 62 7.77 5.74 -18.74
C MET A 62 7.37 4.75 -17.64
N LEU A 63 7.55 3.44 -17.86
CA LEU A 63 7.21 2.41 -16.87
C LEU A 63 8.00 2.61 -15.56
N ASN A 64 9.32 2.80 -15.66
CA ASN A 64 10.19 3.03 -14.50
C ASN A 64 9.79 4.29 -13.72
N ARG A 65 9.41 5.37 -14.40
CA ARG A 65 8.91 6.59 -13.75
C ARG A 65 7.65 6.33 -12.93
N TYR A 66 6.64 5.66 -13.49
CA TYR A 66 5.41 5.34 -12.76
C TYR A 66 5.66 4.35 -11.61
N ALA A 67 6.53 3.34 -11.80
CA ALA A 67 6.92 2.42 -10.74
C ALA A 67 7.63 3.13 -9.58
N THR A 68 8.48 4.11 -9.90
CA THR A 68 9.17 4.95 -8.90
C THR A 68 8.16 5.80 -8.13
N ILE A 69 7.26 6.49 -8.84
CA ILE A 69 6.20 7.31 -8.21
C ILE A 69 5.35 6.44 -7.29
N TYR A 70 4.90 5.27 -7.75
CA TYR A 70 4.13 4.34 -6.94
C TYR A 70 4.87 3.98 -5.65
N THR A 71 6.15 3.60 -5.76
CA THR A 71 6.97 3.19 -4.62
C THR A 71 7.11 4.32 -3.60
N LEU A 72 7.39 5.55 -4.06
CA LEU A 72 7.47 6.73 -3.19
C LEU A 72 6.13 7.05 -2.51
N VAL A 73 5.02 6.99 -3.24
CA VAL A 73 3.67 7.21 -2.70
C VAL A 73 3.35 6.17 -1.63
N ARG A 74 3.69 4.89 -1.84
CA ARG A 74 3.46 3.83 -0.85
C ARG A 74 4.35 3.97 0.38
N ALA A 75 5.62 4.39 0.21
CA ALA A 75 6.49 4.69 1.34
C ALA A 75 5.94 5.85 2.19
N ALA A 76 5.52 6.94 1.55
CA ALA A 76 4.86 8.06 2.22
C ALA A 76 3.57 7.63 2.93
N TYR A 77 2.73 6.82 2.26
CA TYR A 77 1.49 6.29 2.83
C TYR A 77 1.77 5.52 4.13
N PHE A 78 2.79 4.66 4.14
CA PHE A 78 3.17 3.89 5.32
C PHE A 78 3.61 4.79 6.49
N LEU A 79 4.44 5.80 6.22
CA LEU A 79 4.90 6.75 7.23
C LEU A 79 3.73 7.52 7.86
N VAL A 80 2.81 8.01 7.04
CA VAL A 80 1.59 8.70 7.51
C VAL A 80 0.70 7.76 8.30
N TYR A 81 0.51 6.52 7.85
CA TYR A 81 -0.32 5.52 8.54
C TYR A 81 0.23 5.22 9.94
N ARG A 82 1.54 5.05 10.07
CA ARG A 82 2.20 4.78 11.37
C ARG A 82 1.91 5.89 12.39
N GLN A 83 1.91 7.15 11.94
CA GLN A 83 1.71 8.35 12.75
C GLN A 83 0.24 8.79 12.86
N ASN A 84 -0.71 8.00 12.34
CA ASN A 84 -2.11 8.40 12.17
C ASN A 84 -2.89 8.44 13.50
N THR A 85 -2.65 9.47 14.32
CA THR A 85 -3.37 9.76 15.57
C THR A 85 -4.31 10.97 15.43
N THR A 86 -4.24 11.71 14.31
CA THR A 86 -5.01 12.93 14.08
C THR A 86 -5.92 12.84 12.85
N ARG A 87 -7.00 13.64 12.84
CA ARG A 87 -7.93 13.71 11.70
C ARG A 87 -7.25 14.18 10.41
N GLN A 88 -6.23 15.03 10.51
CA GLN A 88 -5.46 15.51 9.35
C GLN A 88 -4.61 14.38 8.73
N ALA A 89 -3.94 13.58 9.55
CA ALA A 89 -3.20 12.41 9.08
C ALA A 89 -4.11 11.41 8.35
N ALA A 90 -5.36 11.25 8.79
CA ALA A 90 -6.34 10.43 8.10
C ALA A 90 -6.69 10.95 6.69
N GLY A 91 -6.79 12.27 6.52
CA GLY A 91 -7.01 12.90 5.20
C GLY A 91 -5.83 12.70 4.25
N ILE A 92 -4.60 12.95 4.72
CA ILE A 92 -3.37 12.75 3.93
C ILE A 92 -3.24 11.29 3.49
N ARG A 93 -3.53 10.35 4.41
CA ARG A 93 -3.54 8.92 4.11
C ARG A 93 -4.48 8.58 2.96
N SER A 94 -5.70 9.13 2.95
CA SER A 94 -6.67 8.91 1.86
C SER A 94 -6.18 9.47 0.52
N VAL A 95 -5.55 10.65 0.52
CA VAL A 95 -4.97 11.25 -0.69
C VAL A 95 -3.85 10.37 -1.25
N LEU A 96 -2.92 9.92 -0.40
CA LEU A 96 -1.83 9.03 -0.80
C LEU A 96 -2.34 7.68 -1.30
N TRP A 97 -3.41 7.15 -0.70
CA TRP A 97 -4.06 5.93 -1.17
C TRP A 97 -4.61 6.11 -2.60
N TRP A 98 -5.32 7.21 -2.86
CA TRP A 98 -5.82 7.51 -4.22
C TRP A 98 -4.71 7.77 -5.22
N ALA A 99 -3.63 8.45 -4.83
CA ALA A 99 -2.48 8.65 -5.70
C ALA A 99 -1.88 7.32 -6.18
N GLY A 100 -1.77 6.31 -5.30
CA GLY A 100 -1.33 4.96 -5.66
C GLY A 100 -2.27 4.26 -6.66
N ASN A 101 -3.58 4.40 -6.46
CA ASN A 101 -4.59 3.85 -7.37
C ASN A 101 -4.53 4.51 -8.75
N ILE A 102 -4.39 5.84 -8.80
CA ILE A 102 -4.30 6.61 -10.05
C ILE A 102 -3.09 6.15 -10.88
N VAL A 103 -1.95 5.87 -10.25
CA VAL A 103 -0.78 5.31 -10.96
C VAL A 103 -1.12 3.98 -11.64
N CYS A 104 -1.77 3.06 -10.92
CA CYS A 104 -2.13 1.74 -11.46
C CYS A 104 -3.15 1.87 -12.59
N ILE A 105 -4.20 2.67 -12.40
CA ILE A 105 -5.24 2.94 -13.41
C ILE A 105 -4.61 3.52 -14.68
N ARG A 106 -3.66 4.46 -14.55
CA ARG A 106 -2.97 5.04 -15.70
C ARG A 106 -2.13 4.00 -16.45
N LEU A 107 -1.40 3.14 -15.75
CA LEU A 107 -0.63 2.06 -16.38
C LEU A 107 -1.55 1.10 -17.15
N PHE A 108 -2.67 0.67 -16.56
CA PHE A 108 -3.67 -0.14 -17.28
C PHE A 108 -4.22 0.58 -18.51
N TRP A 109 -4.56 1.87 -18.38
CA TRP A 109 -5.06 2.66 -19.50
C TRP A 109 -4.06 2.76 -20.65
N PHE A 110 -2.79 3.04 -20.34
CA PHE A 110 -1.74 3.12 -21.36
C PHE A 110 -1.49 1.76 -22.02
N ALA A 111 -1.44 0.69 -21.24
CA ALA A 111 -1.30 -0.66 -21.76
C ALA A 111 -2.46 -1.02 -22.69
N GLY A 112 -3.70 -0.75 -22.30
CA GLY A 112 -4.89 -0.99 -23.12
C GLY A 112 -4.87 -0.21 -24.44
N LYS A 113 -4.47 1.08 -24.41
CA LYS A 113 -4.33 1.87 -25.64
C LYS A 113 -3.25 1.32 -26.58
N ALA A 114 -2.09 0.94 -26.04
CA ALA A 114 -1.01 0.37 -26.83
C ALA A 114 -1.43 -0.95 -27.48
N LEU A 115 -2.06 -1.85 -26.72
CA LEU A 115 -2.58 -3.11 -27.26
C LEU A 115 -3.61 -2.87 -28.36
N ASN A 116 -4.55 -1.93 -28.18
CA ASN A 116 -5.55 -1.63 -29.20
C ASN A 116 -4.92 -1.08 -30.49
N ALA A 117 -3.88 -0.24 -30.38
CA ALA A 117 -3.17 0.29 -31.53
C ALA A 117 -2.35 -0.77 -32.31
N HIS A 118 -2.07 -1.93 -31.70
CA HIS A 118 -1.36 -3.04 -32.33
C HIS A 118 -2.28 -4.15 -32.87
N VAL A 119 -3.59 -4.05 -32.63
CA VAL A 119 -4.58 -5.08 -33.01
C VAL A 119 -5.40 -4.65 -34.25
N LEU A 120 -5.19 -3.45 -34.78
CA LEU A 120 -5.68 -2.96 -36.08
C LEU A 120 -4.50 -2.70 -37.02
#